data_AF-A0A535GQ61-F1
#
_entry.id   AF-A0A535GQ61-F1
#
_cell.length_a   1.000
_cell.length_b   1.000
_cell.length_c   1.000
_cell.angle_alpha   90.00
_cell.angle_beta   90.00
_cell.angle_gamma   90.00
#
_symmetry.space_group_name_H-M   'P 1'
#
loop_
_entity.id
_entity.type
_entity.pdbx_description
1 polymer ?
#
loop_
_entity_poly.entity_id
_entity_poly.type
_entity_poly.pdbx_seq_one_letter_code
_entity_poly.pdbx_strand_id
1 'polypeptide(L)'
;MSERGFSFIPRNARGEKLRTRGITEIRGPYYTPMGIRYLEDILETMGEYVDSLKFAGGSFVLMPINALREIIDLAHNYNVLVSTGGFIERVLTHGPEVVNRYI
;
A
#
# COMPACT_ATOMS: atom_id res chain seq x y z
N MET A 1 4.53 -1.60 -20.18
CA MET A 1 5.80 -1.83 -19.45
C MET A 1 6.88 -0.92 -19.98
N SER A 2 7.55 -0.16 -19.11
CA SER A 2 8.75 0.60 -19.48
C SER A 2 9.91 -0.36 -19.82
N GLU A 3 10.81 0.09 -20.69
CA GLU A 3 12.02 -0.65 -21.03
C GLU A 3 12.92 -0.76 -19.77
N ARG A 4 13.40 -1.97 -19.50
CA ARG A 4 14.22 -2.25 -18.31
C ARG A 4 15.70 -2.08 -18.63
N GLY A 5 16.45 -1.43 -17.75
CA GLY A 5 17.89 -1.21 -17.93
C GLY A 5 18.76 -2.47 -18.04
N PHE A 6 18.32 -3.60 -17.47
CA PHE A 6 19.05 -4.88 -17.49
C PHE A 6 18.21 -5.99 -18.13
N SER A 7 17.62 -5.72 -19.30
CA SER A 7 16.73 -6.65 -20.01
C SER A 7 17.37 -7.99 -20.39
N PHE A 8 18.71 -8.04 -20.47
CA PHE A 8 19.50 -9.24 -20.81
C PHE A 8 19.57 -10.28 -19.68
N ILE A 9 19.18 -9.94 -18.45
CA ILE A 9 19.14 -10.90 -17.33
C ILE A 9 17.79 -11.64 -17.36
N PRO A 10 17.78 -12.99 -17.48
CA PRO A 10 16.54 -13.77 -17.49
C PRO A 10 15.69 -13.54 -16.23
N ARG A 11 14.36 -13.54 -16.41
CA ARG A 11 13.39 -13.29 -15.34
C ARG A 11 12.11 -14.08 -15.59
N ASN A 12 11.46 -14.52 -14.51
CA ASN A 12 10.11 -15.09 -14.57
C ASN A 12 9.09 -14.10 -15.13
N ALA A 13 8.25 -14.55 -16.07
CA ALA A 13 7.13 -13.74 -16.55
C ALA A 13 6.19 -13.40 -15.37
N ARG A 14 5.66 -12.18 -15.40
CA ARG A 14 4.70 -11.68 -14.43
C ARG A 14 3.53 -11.08 -15.18
N GLY A 15 2.31 -11.30 -14.69
CA GLY A 15 1.12 -10.64 -15.25
C GLY A 15 1.16 -9.12 -15.07
N GLU A 16 0.29 -8.43 -15.78
CA GLU A 16 0.04 -7.00 -15.58
C GLU A 16 -0.82 -6.76 -14.35
N LYS A 17 -0.89 -5.51 -13.89
CA LYS A 17 -1.87 -5.11 -12.87
C LYS A 17 -3.28 -5.05 -13.49
N LEU A 18 -4.34 -5.39 -12.77
CA LEU A 18 -4.42 -5.83 -11.36
C LEU A 18 -4.09 -7.33 -11.21
N ARG A 19 -3.15 -7.65 -10.31
CA ARG A 19 -2.65 -9.02 -10.13
C ARG A 19 -3.44 -9.79 -9.10
N THR A 20 -3.69 -11.07 -9.40
CA THR A 20 -4.28 -12.04 -8.45
C THR A 20 -3.27 -13.09 -7.99
N ARG A 21 -2.08 -13.14 -8.59
CA ARG A 21 -0.98 -14.08 -8.27
C ARG A 21 0.36 -13.37 -8.35
N GLY A 22 1.31 -13.79 -7.50
CA GLY A 22 2.64 -13.17 -7.43
C GLY A 22 2.56 -11.69 -7.04
N ILE A 23 1.71 -11.38 -6.05
CA ILE A 23 1.43 -10.03 -5.52
C ILE A 23 2.59 -9.60 -4.62
N THR A 24 2.98 -8.34 -4.73
CA THR A 24 3.94 -7.67 -3.84
C THR A 24 3.21 -6.67 -2.98
N GLU A 25 3.21 -6.89 -1.66
CA GLU A 25 2.77 -5.89 -0.70
C GLU A 25 3.99 -5.22 -0.05
N ILE A 26 4.04 -3.88 -0.08
CA ILE A 26 5.05 -3.11 0.63
C ILE A 26 4.50 -2.57 1.95
N ARG A 27 5.41 -2.26 2.89
CA ARG A 27 5.05 -1.60 4.15
C ARG A 27 4.96 -0.10 3.92
N GLY A 28 3.79 0.45 4.20
CA GLY A 28 3.54 1.89 4.28
C GLY A 28 3.97 2.46 5.63
N PRO A 29 3.29 3.52 6.11
CA PRO A 29 3.61 4.13 7.39
C PRO A 29 3.67 3.10 8.54
N TYR A 30 4.81 3.03 9.24
CA TYR A 30 5.01 2.19 10.42
C TYR A 30 6.09 2.78 11.35
N TYR A 31 7.26 2.14 11.47
CA TYR A 31 8.42 2.71 12.16
C TYR A 31 9.03 3.87 11.39
N THR A 32 9.07 3.77 10.06
CA THR A 32 9.44 4.88 9.19
C THR A 32 8.19 5.72 8.92
N PRO A 33 8.19 7.01 9.28
CA PRO A 33 7.17 7.93 8.81
C PRO A 33 7.22 7.99 7.29
N MET A 34 6.09 7.73 6.63
CA MET A 34 5.96 7.81 5.18
C MET A 34 4.96 8.90 4.84
N GLY A 35 5.42 9.90 4.11
CA GLY A 35 4.58 10.95 3.53
C GLY A 35 4.34 10.72 2.04
N ILE A 36 3.44 11.51 1.47
CA ILE A 36 3.03 11.40 0.06
C ILE A 36 4.22 11.42 -0.91
N ARG A 37 5.16 12.38 -0.77
CA ARG A 37 6.32 12.51 -1.67
C ARG A 37 7.24 11.29 -1.68
N TYR A 38 7.39 10.63 -0.54
CA TYR A 38 8.21 9.42 -0.47
C TYR A 38 7.49 8.25 -1.18
N LEU A 39 6.18 8.11 -0.95
CA LEU A 39 5.41 7.09 -1.64
C LEU A 39 5.38 7.34 -3.16
N GLU A 40 5.26 8.60 -3.59
CA GLU A 40 5.24 8.99 -5.00
C GLU A 40 6.52 8.56 -5.72
N ASP A 41 7.69 8.86 -5.15
CA ASP A 41 8.99 8.45 -5.69
C ASP A 41 9.11 6.91 -5.86
N ILE A 42 8.58 6.14 -4.89
CA ILE A 42 8.52 4.67 -5.01
C ILE A 42 7.61 4.25 -6.16
N LEU A 43 6.44 4.88 -6.30
CA LEU A 43 5.42 4.46 -7.26
C LEU A 43 5.76 4.89 -8.69
N GLU A 44 6.41 6.03 -8.88
CA GLU A 44 6.93 6.47 -10.18
C GLU A 44 8.02 5.54 -10.70
N THR A 45 8.91 5.09 -9.82
CA THR A 45 10.08 4.28 -10.21
C THR A 45 9.77 2.79 -10.26
N MET A 46 9.08 2.28 -9.24
CA MET A 46 8.89 0.85 -8.98
C MET A 46 7.41 0.47 -8.86
N GLY A 47 6.46 1.38 -9.13
CA GLY A 47 5.04 1.15 -8.95
C GLY A 47 4.49 -0.03 -9.74
N GLU A 48 5.03 -0.33 -10.94
CA GLU A 48 4.70 -1.54 -11.71
C GLU A 48 4.89 -2.82 -10.87
N TYR A 49 5.80 -2.80 -9.91
CA TYR A 49 6.14 -3.96 -9.08
C TYR A 49 5.42 -4.03 -7.73
N VAL A 50 4.71 -2.98 -7.33
CA VAL A 50 4.00 -2.86 -6.05
C VAL A 50 2.51 -3.06 -6.28
N ASP A 51 1.84 -3.96 -5.58
CA ASP A 51 0.41 -4.23 -5.78
C ASP A 51 -0.45 -3.83 -4.58
N SER A 52 0.13 -3.80 -3.37
CA SER A 52 -0.54 -3.35 -2.15
C SER A 52 0.40 -2.52 -1.26
N LEU A 53 -0.16 -1.54 -0.56
CA LEU A 53 0.46 -0.71 0.46
C LEU A 53 -0.20 -0.99 1.82
N LYS A 54 0.58 -1.48 2.78
CA LYS A 54 0.08 -1.79 4.12
C LYS A 54 0.41 -0.71 5.14
N PHE A 55 -0.60 -0.05 5.69
CA PHE A 55 -0.49 0.76 6.91
C PHE A 55 -0.33 -0.17 8.12
N ALA A 56 0.86 -0.23 8.71
CA ALA A 56 1.17 -1.19 9.77
C ALA A 56 1.12 -0.59 11.17
N GLY A 57 0.80 -1.42 12.16
CA GLY A 57 0.86 -1.06 13.58
C GLY A 57 -0.17 -0.02 14.04
N GLY A 58 -1.17 0.31 13.23
CA GLY A 58 -2.14 1.36 13.56
C GLY A 58 -1.63 2.78 13.35
N SER A 59 -0.53 2.95 12.62
CA SER A 59 0.07 4.26 12.33
C SER A 59 -0.93 5.27 11.76
N PHE A 60 -1.82 4.81 10.88
CA PHE A 60 -2.87 5.63 10.24
C PHE A 60 -3.84 6.29 11.22
N VAL A 61 -4.04 5.72 12.42
CA VAL A 61 -4.91 6.32 13.46
C VAL A 61 -4.30 7.61 14.03
N LEU A 62 -2.99 7.79 13.89
CA LEU A 62 -2.28 8.98 14.37
C LEU A 62 -2.14 10.06 13.28
N MET A 63 -2.50 9.75 12.03
CA MET A 63 -2.27 10.64 10.89
C MET A 63 -3.40 11.67 10.74
N PRO A 64 -3.08 12.91 10.32
CA PRO A 64 -4.12 13.86 9.90
C PRO A 64 -4.95 13.30 8.75
N ILE A 65 -6.27 13.53 8.79
CA ILE A 65 -7.21 12.94 7.81
C ILE A 65 -6.86 13.29 6.35
N ASN A 66 -6.39 14.51 6.09
CA ASN A 66 -6.03 14.94 4.73
C ASN A 66 -4.77 14.22 4.24
N ALA A 67 -3.74 14.10 5.10
CA ALA A 67 -2.51 13.38 4.75
C ALA A 67 -2.77 11.89 4.51
N LEU A 68 -3.65 11.27 5.31
CA LEU A 68 -4.04 9.87 5.09
C LEU A 68 -4.77 9.68 3.76
N ARG A 69 -5.71 10.58 3.42
CA ARG A 69 -6.43 10.55 2.13
C ARG A 69 -5.49 10.71 0.95
N GLU A 70 -4.58 11.68 0.99
CA GLU A 70 -3.60 11.92 -0.07
C GLU A 70 -2.74 10.68 -0.37
N ILE A 71 -2.30 9.95 0.66
CA ILE A 71 -1.53 8.71 0.49
C ILE A 71 -2.38 7.61 -0.13
N ILE A 72 -3.63 7.46 0.30
CA ILE A 72 -4.56 6.45 -0.23
C ILE A 72 -4.90 6.76 -1.69
N ASP A 73 -5.20 8.01 -2.02
CA ASP A 73 -5.52 8.46 -3.37
C ASP A 73 -4.33 8.25 -4.30
N LEU A 74 -3.11 8.58 -3.86
CA LEU A 74 -1.89 8.31 -4.60
C LEU A 74 -1.70 6.81 -4.86
N ALA A 75 -1.89 5.94 -3.86
CA ALA A 75 -1.79 4.50 -4.06
C ALA A 75 -2.79 4.01 -5.13
N HIS A 76 -4.04 4.46 -5.06
CA HIS A 76 -5.07 4.09 -6.03
C HIS A 76 -4.77 4.59 -7.44
N ASN A 77 -4.19 5.79 -7.60
CA ASN A 77 -3.76 6.32 -8.90
C ASN A 77 -2.74 5.41 -9.62
N TYR A 78 -1.96 4.64 -8.86
CA TYR A 78 -0.99 3.67 -9.39
C TYR A 78 -1.51 2.22 -9.41
N ASN A 79 -2.82 2.02 -9.25
CA ASN A 79 -3.44 0.70 -9.12
C ASN A 79 -2.80 -0.14 -8.00
N VAL A 80 -2.55 0.48 -6.85
CA VAL A 80 -2.03 -0.15 -5.63
C VAL A 80 -3.16 -0.19 -4.61
N LEU A 81 -3.47 -1.38 -4.12
CA LEU A 81 -4.46 -1.57 -3.05
C LEU A 81 -3.90 -1.05 -1.72
N VAL A 82 -4.78 -0.73 -0.78
CA VAL A 82 -4.38 -0.36 0.59
C VAL A 82 -4.91 -1.37 1.60
N SER A 83 -4.11 -1.63 2.63
CA SER A 83 -4.49 -2.51 3.73
C SER A 83 -4.08 -1.91 5.07
N THR A 84 -4.93 -2.03 6.07
CA THR A 84 -4.61 -1.74 7.47
C THR A 84 -4.02 -2.97 8.19
N GLY A 85 -3.81 -4.06 7.46
CA GLY A 85 -3.33 -5.34 7.99
C GLY A 85 -4.26 -5.92 9.05
N GLY A 86 -3.66 -6.53 10.08
CA GLY A 86 -4.39 -7.12 11.20
C GLY A 86 -4.94 -6.09 12.20
N PHE A 87 -4.99 -4.79 11.87
CA PHE A 87 -5.47 -3.79 12.85
C PHE A 87 -6.93 -4.02 13.27
N ILE A 88 -7.71 -4.74 12.47
CA ILE A 88 -9.04 -5.23 12.85
C ILE A 88 -9.03 -5.99 14.18
N GLU A 89 -7.94 -6.69 14.53
CA GLU A 89 -7.80 -7.40 15.81
C GLU A 89 -7.90 -6.45 17.00
N ARG A 90 -7.33 -5.24 16.88
CA ARG A 90 -7.48 -4.19 17.89
C ARG A 90 -8.88 -3.59 17.86
N VAL A 91 -9.45 -3.37 16.68
CA VAL A 91 -10.81 -2.83 16.54
C VAL A 91 -11.85 -3.75 17.19
N LEU A 92 -11.69 -5.07 17.06
CA LEU A 92 -12.57 -6.08 17.64
C LEU A 92 -12.66 -5.98 19.18
N THR A 93 -11.61 -5.51 19.86
CA THR A 93 -11.64 -5.35 21.32
C THR A 93 -12.52 -4.18 21.79
N HIS A 94 -12.97 -3.32 20.88
CA HIS A 94 -13.83 -2.16 21.17
C HIS A 94 -15.32 -2.42 20.90
N GLY A 95 -15.71 -3.63 20.52
CA GLY A 95 -17.11 -4.02 20.33
C GLY A 95 -17.66 -3.83 18.91
N PRO A 96 -18.84 -4.39 18.62
CA PRO A 96 -19.39 -4.49 17.26
C PRO A 96 -19.71 -3.13 16.63
N GLU A 97 -20.05 -2.11 17.41
CA GLU A 97 -20.35 -0.77 16.89
C GLU A 97 -19.12 -0.11 16.28
N VAL A 98 -17.95 -0.29 16.89
CA VAL A 98 -16.69 0.26 16.38
C VAL A 98 -16.21 -0.53 15.16
N VAL A 99 -16.40 -1.85 15.17
CA VAL A 99 -16.13 -2.72 14.00
C VAL A 99 -16.96 -2.28 12.79
N ASN A 100 -18.25 -2.04 12.97
CA ASN A 100 -19.14 -1.61 11.88
C ASN A 100 -18.77 -0.23 11.29
N ARG A 101 -18.15 0.64 12.07
CA ARG A 101 -17.66 1.94 11.57
C ARG A 101 -16.31 1.83 10.85
N TYR A 102 -15.59 0.73 11.07
CA TYR A 102 -14.26 0.52 10.55
C TYR A 102 -14.26 -0.13 9.15
N ILE A 103 -15.24 -0.99 8.89
CA ILE A 103 -15.48 -1.65 7.60
C ILE A 103 -16.33 -0.79 6.67
#